data_AF-A0A953PNU7-F1
#
_entry.id   AF-A0A953PNU7-F1
#
_cell.length_a   1.000
_cell.length_b   1.000
_cell.length_c   1.000
_cell.angle_alpha   90.00
_cell.angle_beta   90.00
_cell.angle_gamma   90.00
#
_symmetry.space_group_name_H-M   'P 1'
#
loop_
_entity.id
_entity.type
_entity.pdbx_description
1 polymer ?
#
loop_
_entity_poly.entity_id
_entity_poly.type
_entity_poly.pdbx_seq_one_letter_code
_entity_poly.pdbx_strand_id
1 'polypeptide(L)'
;MSSETSTEKVRLKADSTSESRGVRLQPDHGLQPWQFFVLAALGCATAVTFMARGQGAASVILLAVLIATAAIVGMAALRMLQPLVSPEDDRTVMIGERTRTALEREKMLALRSIKELEFDRAMGKLSDADWQEMSSRLRVRAARLMRQLDAGTGYREQIEKDLGKRLGDQGARSAKAAAERACAACATSNDHDARFCKNCGAKL
;
A
#
# COMPACT_ATOMS: atom_id res chain seq x y z
N MET A 1 40.75 5.45 -47.43
CA MET A 1 40.24 4.57 -46.35
C MET A 1 40.02 5.46 -45.14
N SER A 2 38.78 5.92 -45.01
CA SER A 2 38.31 6.89 -44.03
C SER A 2 37.83 6.17 -42.78
N SER A 3 38.08 6.73 -41.59
CA SER A 3 37.24 6.61 -40.38
C SER A 3 37.87 7.42 -39.24
N GLU A 4 37.59 8.72 -39.20
CA GLU A 4 37.75 9.53 -37.99
C GLU A 4 36.41 9.49 -37.24
N THR A 5 36.40 8.90 -36.05
CA THR A 5 35.23 8.83 -35.18
C THR A 5 35.09 10.13 -34.40
N SER A 6 34.24 11.03 -34.90
CA SER A 6 33.83 12.26 -34.22
C SER A 6 32.85 11.92 -33.09
N THR A 7 33.30 12.04 -31.84
CA THR A 7 32.43 12.00 -30.65
C THR A 7 31.88 13.41 -30.40
N GLU A 8 30.65 13.63 -30.84
CA GLU A 8 29.88 14.85 -30.61
C GLU A 8 29.39 14.91 -29.15
N LYS A 9 30.04 15.73 -28.33
CA LYS A 9 29.62 16.02 -26.95
C LYS A 9 28.41 16.96 -26.99
N VAL A 10 27.22 16.39 -26.91
CA VAL A 10 25.96 17.12 -26.66
C VAL A 10 26.02 17.73 -25.25
N ARG A 11 26.34 19.03 -25.18
CA ARG A 11 26.27 19.84 -23.96
C ARG A 11 24.79 20.12 -23.67
N LEU A 12 24.19 19.33 -22.78
CA LEU A 12 22.87 19.58 -22.21
C LEU A 12 22.90 20.90 -21.43
N LYS A 13 22.05 21.83 -21.85
CA LYS A 13 21.83 23.16 -21.28
C LYS A 13 21.01 22.99 -20.00
N ALA A 14 21.52 23.52 -18.88
CA ALA A 14 20.78 23.57 -17.63
C ALA A 14 19.72 24.69 -17.74
N ASP A 15 18.46 24.30 -17.93
CA ASP A 15 17.35 25.22 -17.80
C ASP A 15 17.05 25.45 -16.31
N SER A 16 16.99 26.74 -16.00
CA SER A 16 16.71 27.35 -14.72
C SER A 16 15.26 27.13 -14.27
N THR A 17 15.09 27.04 -12.95
CA THR A 17 13.93 27.52 -12.18
C THR A 17 12.55 26.97 -12.57
N SER A 18 12.18 25.85 -11.93
CA SER A 18 10.80 25.71 -11.45
C SER A 18 10.84 25.56 -9.93
N GLU A 19 10.44 26.64 -9.27
CA GLU A 19 10.24 26.74 -7.84
C GLU A 19 9.18 25.71 -7.44
N SER A 20 9.64 24.65 -6.80
CA SER A 20 8.79 23.57 -6.30
C SER A 20 7.93 24.14 -5.18
N ARG A 21 6.69 24.49 -5.52
CA ARG A 21 5.65 24.88 -4.56
C ARG A 21 5.32 23.67 -3.70
N GLY A 22 6.11 23.47 -2.65
CA GLY A 22 5.91 22.41 -1.67
C GLY A 22 4.53 22.54 -1.06
N VAL A 23 3.68 21.54 -1.30
CA VAL A 23 2.44 21.35 -0.55
C VAL A 23 2.86 21.14 0.90
N ARG A 24 2.67 22.18 1.72
CA ARG A 24 2.93 22.13 3.16
C ARG A 24 1.84 21.25 3.77
N LEU A 25 2.11 19.96 3.90
CA LEU A 25 1.27 19.04 4.68
C LEU A 25 1.27 19.54 6.12
N GLN A 26 0.16 20.17 6.50
CA GLN A 26 -0.09 20.60 7.87
C GLN A 26 -0.22 19.34 8.72
N PRO A 27 0.61 19.12 9.75
CA PRO A 27 0.42 17.99 10.65
C PRO A 27 -0.84 18.26 11.46
N ASP A 28 -1.88 17.46 11.24
CA ASP A 28 -3.09 17.51 12.05
C ASP A 28 -2.72 17.17 13.51
N HIS A 29 -2.73 18.19 14.37
CA HIS A 29 -2.57 18.04 15.82
C HIS A 29 -3.85 17.51 16.48
N GLY A 30 -4.48 16.50 15.86
CA GLY A 30 -5.55 15.74 16.49
C GLY A 30 -4.97 14.89 17.61
N LEU A 31 -5.69 14.82 18.74
CA LEU A 31 -5.38 13.88 19.82
C LEU A 31 -5.26 12.47 19.23
N GLN A 32 -4.06 11.93 19.26
CA GLN A 32 -3.77 10.64 18.66
C GLN A 32 -4.49 9.55 19.47
N PRO A 33 -5.06 8.51 18.84
CA PRO A 33 -5.82 7.47 19.53
C PRO A 33 -5.08 6.84 20.73
N TRP A 34 -3.75 6.69 20.64
CA TRP A 34 -2.93 6.16 21.73
C TRP A 34 -2.91 7.04 22.99
N GLN A 35 -3.05 8.37 22.85
CA GLN A 35 -3.09 9.31 23.98
C GLN A 35 -4.34 9.12 24.83
N PHE A 36 -5.48 8.76 24.21
CA PHE A 36 -6.71 8.42 24.95
C PHE A 36 -6.53 7.17 25.82
N PHE A 37 -5.85 6.13 25.30
CA PHE A 37 -5.58 4.92 26.07
C PHE A 37 -4.64 5.18 27.25
N VAL A 38 -3.64 6.05 27.08
CA VAL A 38 -2.73 6.45 28.17
C VAL A 38 -3.49 7.21 29.25
N LEU A 39 -4.35 8.16 28.88
CA LEU A 39 -5.16 8.92 29.83
C LEU A 39 -6.20 8.04 30.55
N ALA A 40 -6.82 7.09 29.84
CA ALA A 40 -7.75 6.14 30.43
C ALA A 40 -7.04 5.19 31.42
N ALA A 41 -5.85 4.70 31.09
CA ALA A 41 -5.05 3.88 31.99
C ALA A 41 -4.62 4.65 33.25
N LEU A 42 -4.21 5.91 33.09
CA LEU A 42 -3.87 6.79 34.21
C LEU A 42 -5.09 7.03 35.12
N GLY A 43 -6.26 7.28 34.53
CA GLY A 43 -7.52 7.45 35.26
C GLY A 43 -7.97 6.19 36.01
N CYS A 44 -7.79 5.01 35.41
CA CYS A 44 -8.09 3.74 36.08
C CYS A 44 -7.14 3.50 37.25
N ALA A 45 -5.85 3.80 37.10
CA ALA A 45 -4.87 3.65 38.16
C ALA A 45 -5.15 4.59 39.36
N THR A 46 -5.54 5.85 39.10
CA THR A 46 -5.92 6.79 40.17
C THR A 46 -7.23 6.41 40.86
N ALA A 47 -8.22 5.89 40.13
CA ALA A 47 -9.46 5.41 40.70
C ALA A 47 -9.25 4.19 41.64
N VAL A 48 -8.44 3.22 41.22
CA VAL A 48 -8.12 2.03 42.02
C VAL A 48 -7.39 2.41 43.31
N THR A 49 -6.42 3.31 43.23
CA THR A 49 -5.67 3.78 44.42
C THR A 49 -6.55 4.57 45.40
N PHE A 50 -7.54 5.31 44.88
CA PHE A 50 -8.52 6.01 45.72
C PHE A 50 -9.51 5.05 46.40
N MET A 51 -10.04 4.07 45.66
CA MET A 51 -10.98 3.06 46.18
C MET A 51 -10.31 2.04 47.12
N ALA A 52 -8.99 1.86 47.01
CA ALA A 52 -8.19 1.01 47.87
C ALA A 52 -7.92 1.59 49.28
N ARG A 53 -8.37 2.82 49.58
CA ARG A 53 -8.33 3.37 50.94
C ARG A 53 -9.33 2.64 51.85
N GLY A 54 -8.93 1.47 52.35
CA GLY A 54 -9.67 0.73 53.39
C GLY A 54 -9.83 -0.77 53.18
N GLN A 55 -9.37 -1.34 52.06
CA GLN A 55 -9.36 -2.80 51.85
C GLN A 55 -7.95 -3.38 52.05
N GLY A 56 -7.88 -4.62 52.58
CA GLY A 56 -6.61 -5.31 52.83
C GLY A 56 -5.74 -5.38 51.57
N ALA A 57 -4.42 -5.23 51.73
CA ALA A 57 -3.46 -5.15 50.62
C ALA A 57 -3.61 -6.28 49.59
N ALA A 58 -4.03 -7.48 50.03
CA ALA A 58 -4.31 -8.62 49.15
C ALA A 58 -5.39 -8.32 48.10
N SER A 59 -6.51 -7.69 48.48
CA SER A 59 -7.60 -7.36 47.54
C SER A 59 -7.15 -6.34 46.50
N VAL A 60 -6.33 -5.36 46.90
CA VAL A 60 -5.79 -4.33 46.02
C VAL A 60 -4.84 -4.93 44.99
N ILE A 61 -3.97 -5.85 45.40
CA ILE A 61 -3.05 -6.57 44.52
C ILE A 61 -3.82 -7.42 43.49
N LEU A 62 -4.85 -8.15 43.94
CA LEU A 62 -5.65 -9.02 43.08
C LEU A 62 -6.38 -8.21 41.99
N LEU A 63 -6.95 -7.06 42.37
CA LEU A 63 -7.67 -6.16 41.46
C LEU A 63 -6.71 -5.50 40.45
N ALA A 64 -5.51 -5.10 40.89
CA ALA A 64 -4.47 -4.56 40.01
C ALA A 64 -3.99 -5.60 38.98
N VAL A 65 -3.80 -6.86 39.37
CA VAL A 65 -3.43 -7.95 38.46
C VAL A 65 -4.53 -8.24 37.44
N LEU A 66 -5.79 -8.23 37.85
CA LEU A 66 -6.93 -8.41 36.94
C LEU A 66 -7.03 -7.28 35.90
N ILE A 67 -6.84 -6.02 36.32
CA ILE A 67 -6.84 -4.88 35.41
C ILE A 67 -5.64 -4.95 34.45
N ALA A 68 -4.45 -5.28 34.95
CA ALA A 68 -3.24 -5.41 34.13
C ALA A 68 -3.39 -6.50 33.07
N THR A 69 -3.90 -7.67 33.44
CA THR A 69 -4.15 -8.78 32.50
C THR A 69 -5.21 -8.41 31.47
N ALA A 70 -6.32 -7.79 31.87
CA ALA A 70 -7.35 -7.30 30.95
C ALA A 70 -6.80 -6.24 29.96
N ALA A 71 -5.96 -5.31 30.43
CA ALA A 71 -5.33 -4.30 29.59
C ALA A 71 -4.35 -4.91 28.58
N ILE A 72 -3.54 -5.89 28.98
CA ILE A 72 -2.61 -6.61 28.08
C ILE A 72 -3.39 -7.35 27.00
N VAL A 73 -4.47 -8.07 27.38
CA VAL A 73 -5.31 -8.79 26.43
C VAL A 73 -6.01 -7.82 25.46
N GLY A 74 -6.55 -6.71 25.97
CA GLY A 74 -7.15 -5.67 25.14
C GLY A 74 -6.15 -5.05 24.17
N MET A 75 -4.93 -4.75 24.62
CA MET A 75 -3.87 -4.20 23.78
C MET A 75 -3.42 -5.20 22.70
N ALA A 76 -3.31 -6.49 23.03
CA ALA A 76 -2.99 -7.54 22.06
C ALA A 76 -4.10 -7.69 21.02
N ALA A 77 -5.38 -7.64 21.43
CA ALA A 77 -6.52 -7.69 20.53
C ALA A 77 -6.56 -6.47 19.60
N LEU A 78 -6.33 -5.26 20.12
CA LEU A 78 -6.26 -4.04 19.31
C LEU A 78 -5.09 -4.08 18.32
N ARG A 79 -3.91 -4.54 18.73
CA ARG A 79 -2.77 -4.77 17.83
C ARG A 79 -3.08 -5.76 16.71
N MET A 80 -3.92 -6.76 17.00
CA MET A 80 -4.34 -7.77 16.04
C MET A 80 -5.43 -7.27 15.07
N LEU A 81 -6.32 -6.37 15.52
CA LEU A 81 -7.36 -5.75 14.70
C LEU A 81 -6.88 -4.55 13.88
N GLN A 82 -5.85 -3.84 14.34
CA GLN A 82 -5.25 -2.70 13.65
C GLN A 82 -4.91 -2.96 12.16
N PRO A 83 -4.32 -4.11 11.77
CA PRO A 83 -4.05 -4.39 10.34
C PRO A 83 -5.29 -4.62 9.48
N LEU A 84 -6.48 -4.85 10.07
CA LEU A 84 -7.73 -5.00 9.31
C LEU A 84 -8.44 -3.65 9.11
N VAL A 85 -8.15 -2.65 9.94
CA VAL A 85 -8.90 -1.38 9.99
C VAL A 85 -8.09 -0.20 9.41
N SER A 86 -6.76 -0.31 9.31
CA SER A 86 -5.94 0.63 8.55
C SER A 86 -5.52 0.04 7.21
N PRO A 87 -6.36 0.10 6.15
CA PRO A 87 -5.80 0.33 4.84
C PRO A 87 -5.17 1.73 4.86
N GLU A 88 -3.94 1.83 4.36
CA GLU A 88 -3.16 3.07 4.21
C GLU A 88 -2.52 3.65 5.48
N ASP A 89 -1.21 3.47 5.62
CA ASP A 89 -0.25 4.56 5.32
C ASP A 89 1.17 3.97 5.28
N ASP A 90 1.54 3.29 4.19
CA ASP A 90 2.94 2.95 3.96
C ASP A 90 3.38 3.61 2.67
N ARG A 91 4.02 4.77 2.78
CA ARG A 91 4.65 5.47 1.65
C ARG A 91 5.81 4.62 1.11
N THR A 92 5.49 3.48 0.50
CA THR A 92 6.47 2.56 -0.05
C THR A 92 6.78 2.97 -1.46
N VAL A 93 8.00 3.50 -1.61
CA VAL A 93 8.86 3.45 -2.80
C VAL A 93 8.24 2.59 -3.89
N MET A 94 7.87 3.21 -5.02
CA MET A 94 7.50 2.51 -6.25
C MET A 94 8.59 1.47 -6.54
N ILE A 95 8.35 0.21 -6.17
CA ILE A 95 9.26 -0.90 -6.45
C ILE A 95 9.19 -1.06 -7.97
N GLY A 96 10.16 -0.48 -8.67
CA GLY A 96 10.26 -0.62 -10.11
C GLY A 96 10.26 -2.10 -10.52
N GLU A 97 9.81 -2.38 -11.74
CA GLU A 97 9.74 -3.76 -12.26
C GLU A 97 11.05 -4.56 -12.07
N ARG A 98 12.20 -3.87 -12.15
CA ARG A 98 13.52 -4.45 -11.90
C ARG A 98 13.76 -4.87 -10.44
N THR A 99 13.32 -4.08 -9.47
CA THR A 99 13.47 -4.43 -8.06
C THR A 99 12.47 -5.51 -7.66
N ARG A 100 11.26 -5.49 -8.23
CA ARG A 100 10.25 -6.55 -8.05
C ARG A 100 10.74 -7.91 -8.56
N THR A 101 11.25 -7.97 -9.78
CA THR A 101 11.79 -9.21 -10.35
C THR A 101 12.98 -9.74 -9.54
N ALA A 102 13.80 -8.86 -8.95
CA ALA A 102 14.86 -9.27 -8.01
C ALA A 102 14.27 -9.88 -6.73
N LEU A 103 13.26 -9.24 -6.13
CA LEU A 103 12.54 -9.74 -4.95
C LEU A 103 11.86 -11.10 -5.21
N GLU A 104 11.25 -11.28 -6.39
CA GLU A 104 10.64 -12.54 -6.81
C GLU A 104 11.66 -13.67 -6.96
N ARG A 105 12.85 -13.37 -7.48
CA ARG A 105 13.97 -14.33 -7.54
C ARG A 105 14.44 -14.73 -6.14
N GLU A 106 14.64 -13.76 -5.25
CA GLU A 106 15.03 -14.05 -3.86
C GLU A 106 13.98 -14.90 -3.13
N LYS A 107 12.68 -14.59 -3.34
CA LYS A 107 11.57 -15.39 -2.81
C LYS A 107 11.64 -16.83 -3.32
N MET A 108 11.86 -17.02 -4.62
CA MET A 108 11.95 -18.35 -5.23
C MET A 108 13.11 -19.15 -4.65
N LEU A 109 14.27 -18.53 -4.46
CA LEU A 109 15.44 -19.16 -3.83
C LEU A 109 15.17 -19.54 -2.37
N ALA A 110 14.54 -18.66 -1.60
CA ALA A 110 14.18 -18.95 -0.21
C ALA A 110 13.20 -20.13 -0.12
N LEU A 111 12.18 -20.19 -0.97
CA LEU A 111 11.23 -21.31 -0.98
C LEU A 111 11.88 -22.62 -1.44
N ARG A 112 12.78 -22.57 -2.41
CA ARG A 112 13.54 -23.74 -2.85
C ARG A 112 14.40 -24.31 -1.74
N SER A 113 15.13 -23.47 -1.02
CA SER A 113 15.97 -23.91 0.11
C SER A 113 15.14 -24.56 1.24
N ILE A 114 13.93 -24.06 1.52
CA ILE A 114 13.02 -24.70 2.49
C ILE A 114 12.64 -26.12 2.01
N LYS A 115 12.37 -26.28 0.71
CA LYS A 115 12.01 -27.59 0.13
C LYS A 115 13.18 -28.57 0.13
N GLU A 116 14.38 -28.08 -0.10
CA GLU A 116 15.60 -28.89 -0.01
C GLU A 116 15.85 -29.38 1.42
N LEU A 117 15.68 -28.51 2.43
CA LEU A 117 15.74 -28.93 3.84
C LEU A 117 14.67 -29.97 4.21
N GLU A 118 13.46 -29.85 3.67
CA GLU A 118 12.40 -30.84 3.87
C GLU A 118 12.76 -32.20 3.26
N PHE A 119 13.43 -32.19 2.11
CA PHE A 119 13.95 -33.38 1.45
C PHE A 119 15.12 -34.00 2.22
N ASP A 120 16.07 -33.19 2.71
CA ASP A 120 17.20 -33.67 3.52
C ASP A 120 16.74 -34.33 4.83
N ARG A 121 15.71 -33.79 5.46
CA ARG A 121 15.03 -34.42 6.60
C ARG A 121 14.39 -35.74 6.21
N ALA A 122 13.63 -35.79 5.10
CA ALA A 122 12.99 -37.01 4.63
C ALA A 122 13.99 -38.12 4.27
N MET A 123 15.19 -37.74 3.83
CA MET A 123 16.31 -38.65 3.59
C MET A 123 17.06 -39.07 4.87
N GLY A 124 16.70 -38.54 6.03
CA GLY A 124 17.39 -38.79 7.30
C GLY A 124 18.78 -38.17 7.39
N LYS A 125 19.14 -37.22 6.51
CA LYS A 125 20.42 -36.49 6.56
C LYS A 125 20.44 -35.42 7.64
N LEU A 126 19.25 -35.00 8.09
CA LEU A 126 19.07 -33.89 9.01
C LEU A 126 18.13 -34.28 10.15
N SER A 127 18.45 -33.87 11.37
CA SER A 127 17.59 -34.09 12.54
C SER A 127 16.34 -33.19 12.50
N ASP A 128 15.27 -33.61 13.16
CA ASP A 128 14.05 -32.79 13.27
C ASP A 128 14.31 -31.45 13.98
N ALA A 129 15.19 -31.43 14.97
CA ALA A 129 15.53 -30.22 15.71
C ALA A 129 16.26 -29.20 14.82
N ASP A 130 17.28 -29.64 14.07
CA ASP A 130 18.04 -28.78 13.15
C ASP A 130 17.16 -28.28 11.99
N TRP A 131 16.27 -29.15 11.50
CA TRP A 131 15.29 -28.76 10.50
C TRP A 131 14.38 -27.64 10.99
N GLN A 132 13.82 -27.74 12.20
CA GLN A 132 12.95 -26.70 12.75
C GLN A 132 13.69 -25.37 12.88
N GLU A 133 14.91 -25.38 13.42
CA GLU A 133 15.71 -24.17 13.59
C GLU A 133 16.00 -23.50 12.24
N MET A 134 16.57 -24.22 11.28
CA MET A 134 16.94 -23.65 9.98
C MET A 134 15.73 -23.25 9.13
N SER A 135 14.69 -24.10 9.11
CA SER A 135 13.47 -23.81 8.36
C SER A 135 12.71 -22.61 8.94
N SER A 136 12.72 -22.40 10.25
CA SER A 136 12.09 -21.23 10.87
C SER A 136 12.72 -19.91 10.39
N ARG A 137 14.05 -19.83 10.33
CA ARG A 137 14.79 -18.64 9.86
C ARG A 137 14.46 -18.33 8.40
N LEU A 138 14.44 -19.36 7.56
CA LEU A 138 14.08 -19.22 6.14
C LEU A 138 12.61 -18.83 5.94
N ARG A 139 11.68 -19.39 6.73
CA ARG A 139 10.25 -19.00 6.69
C ARG A 139 10.06 -17.54 7.07
N VAL A 140 10.75 -17.03 8.09
CA VAL A 140 10.72 -15.61 8.45
C VAL A 140 11.25 -14.74 7.30
N ARG A 141 12.34 -15.15 6.64
CA ARG A 141 12.87 -14.43 5.47
C ARG A 141 11.90 -14.46 4.29
N ALA A 142 11.33 -15.62 3.97
CA ALA A 142 10.36 -15.77 2.88
C ALA A 142 9.10 -14.93 3.13
N ALA A 143 8.58 -14.93 4.35
CA ALA A 143 7.43 -14.11 4.74
C ALA A 143 7.71 -12.60 4.59
N ARG A 144 8.93 -12.15 4.92
CA ARG A 144 9.35 -10.75 4.71
C ARG A 144 9.35 -10.38 3.23
N LEU A 145 9.91 -11.23 2.36
CA LEU A 145 9.95 -11.00 0.92
C LEU A 145 8.55 -10.97 0.30
N MET A 146 7.63 -11.82 0.77
CA MET A 146 6.24 -11.79 0.32
C MET A 146 5.55 -10.48 0.69
N ARG A 147 5.68 -10.02 1.94
CA ARG A 147 5.11 -8.73 2.37
C ARG A 147 5.63 -7.54 1.55
N GLN A 148 6.92 -7.55 1.19
CA GLN A 148 7.50 -6.52 0.33
C GLN A 148 6.93 -6.53 -1.09
N LEU A 149 6.62 -7.71 -1.63
CA LEU A 149 5.96 -7.83 -2.94
C LEU A 149 4.48 -7.43 -2.87
N ASP A 150 3.77 -7.82 -1.82
CA ASP A 150 2.35 -7.52 -1.63
C ASP A 150 2.12 -6.01 -1.45
N ALA A 151 3.00 -5.33 -0.70
CA ALA A 151 2.97 -3.88 -0.55
C ALA A 151 3.07 -3.14 -1.90
N GLY A 152 3.84 -3.67 -2.85
CA GLY A 152 3.93 -3.12 -4.21
C GLY A 152 2.71 -3.39 -5.10
N THR A 153 1.89 -4.41 -4.79
CA THR A 153 0.70 -4.76 -5.59
C THR A 153 -0.54 -3.95 -5.25
N GLY A 154 -0.75 -3.60 -3.99
CA GLY A 154 -1.94 -2.84 -3.55
C GLY A 154 -2.08 -1.49 -4.24
N TYR A 155 -0.98 -0.76 -4.40
CA TYR A 155 -0.97 0.52 -5.12
C TYR A 155 -1.28 0.38 -6.60
N ARG A 156 -0.82 -0.69 -7.26
CA ARG A 156 -1.10 -0.90 -8.69
C ARG A 156 -2.59 -1.09 -8.94
N GLU A 157 -3.25 -1.89 -8.11
CA GLU A 157 -4.69 -2.14 -8.22
C GLU A 157 -5.51 -0.85 -7.97
N GLN A 158 -5.07 -0.02 -7.03
CA GLN A 158 -5.67 1.30 -6.80
C GLN A 158 -5.45 2.25 -7.98
N ILE A 159 -4.25 2.27 -8.56
CA ILE A 159 -3.94 3.06 -9.76
C ILE A 159 -4.82 2.62 -10.94
N GLU A 160 -4.96 1.32 -11.18
CA GLU A 160 -5.82 0.78 -12.24
C GLU A 160 -7.29 1.15 -12.01
N LYS A 161 -7.77 1.11 -10.76
CA LYS A 161 -9.14 1.52 -10.39
C LYS A 161 -9.38 3.02 -10.61
N ASP A 162 -8.41 3.86 -10.24
CA ASP A 162 -8.50 5.31 -10.41
C ASP A 162 -8.37 5.73 -11.88
N LEU A 163 -7.52 5.05 -12.65
CA LEU A 163 -7.49 5.19 -14.10
C LEU A 163 -8.84 4.80 -14.71
N GLY A 164 -9.42 3.67 -14.32
CA GLY A 164 -10.74 3.22 -14.78
C GLY A 164 -11.84 4.27 -14.54
N LYS A 165 -11.86 4.89 -13.36
CA LYS A 165 -12.79 6.00 -13.05
C LYS A 165 -12.57 7.20 -13.95
N ARG A 166 -11.31 7.64 -14.13
CA ARG A 166 -10.98 8.80 -14.95
C ARG A 166 -11.29 8.57 -16.43
N LEU A 167 -11.03 7.37 -16.94
CA LEU A 167 -11.38 6.98 -18.31
C LEU A 167 -12.89 6.86 -18.50
N GLY A 168 -13.61 6.33 -17.51
CA GLY A 168 -15.09 6.30 -17.51
C GLY A 168 -15.71 7.70 -17.52
N ASP A 169 -15.22 8.60 -16.67
CA ASP A 169 -15.67 9.99 -16.60
C ASP A 169 -15.32 10.77 -17.88
N GLN A 170 -14.13 10.55 -18.44
CA GLN A 170 -13.74 11.15 -19.72
C GLN A 170 -14.57 10.59 -20.88
N GLY A 171 -14.86 9.29 -20.89
CA GLY A 171 -15.72 8.65 -21.87
C GLY A 171 -17.16 9.17 -21.79
N ALA A 172 -17.72 9.32 -20.59
CA ALA A 172 -19.05 9.90 -20.38
C ALA A 172 -19.13 11.38 -20.79
N ARG A 173 -18.08 12.17 -20.50
CA ARG A 173 -17.99 13.57 -20.93
C ARG A 173 -17.84 13.70 -22.45
N SER A 174 -17.03 12.84 -23.07
CA SER A 174 -16.84 12.80 -24.52
C SER A 174 -18.13 12.37 -25.24
N ALA A 175 -18.83 11.35 -24.73
CA ALA A 175 -20.11 10.90 -25.27
C ALA A 175 -21.20 11.99 -25.17
N LYS A 176 -21.23 12.77 -24.08
CA LYS A 176 -22.17 13.90 -23.93
C LYS A 176 -21.86 15.07 -24.86
N ALA A 177 -20.58 15.29 -25.20
CA ALA A 177 -20.16 16.32 -26.15
C ALA A 177 -20.39 15.90 -27.62
N ALA A 178 -20.43 14.59 -27.90
CA ALA A 178 -20.68 14.00 -29.22
C ALA A 178 -22.18 13.83 -29.53
N ALA A 179 -23.05 14.72 -29.06
CA ALA A 179 -24.46 14.69 -29.41
C ALA A 179 -24.65 14.92 -30.92
N GLU A 180 -25.16 13.91 -31.61
CA GLU A 180 -25.36 13.92 -33.06
C GLU A 180 -26.32 15.04 -33.52
N ARG A 181 -26.01 15.67 -34.66
CA ARG A 181 -26.83 16.71 -35.32
C ARG A 181 -27.41 16.17 -36.63
N ALA A 182 -28.67 16.47 -36.92
CA ALA A 182 -29.31 16.07 -38.18
C ALA A 182 -29.05 17.10 -39.30
N CYS A 183 -28.74 16.62 -40.50
CA CYS A 183 -28.59 17.47 -41.68
C CYS A 183 -29.94 18.04 -42.16
N ALA A 184 -30.03 19.35 -42.39
CA ALA A 184 -31.25 19.99 -42.90
C ALA A 184 -31.66 19.56 -44.33
N ALA A 185 -30.72 19.10 -45.16
CA ALA A 185 -30.97 18.76 -46.56
C ALA A 185 -31.38 17.29 -46.79
N CYS A 186 -30.87 16.36 -45.98
CA CYS A 186 -31.08 14.92 -46.19
C CYS A 186 -31.35 14.12 -44.90
N ALA A 187 -31.55 14.80 -43.76
CA ALA A 187 -31.83 14.23 -42.45
C ALA A 187 -30.80 13.22 -41.90
N THR A 188 -29.63 13.07 -42.55
CA THR A 188 -28.57 12.20 -42.05
C THR A 188 -28.03 12.71 -40.71
N SER A 189 -27.88 11.80 -39.74
CA SER A 189 -27.22 12.07 -38.45
C SER A 189 -25.71 12.21 -38.65
N ASN A 190 -25.14 13.32 -38.18
CA ASN A 190 -23.71 13.64 -38.26
C ASN A 190 -23.14 13.93 -36.87
N ASP A 191 -21.85 13.65 -36.71
CA ASP A 191 -21.13 13.98 -35.49
C ASP A 191 -21.20 15.48 -35.19
N HIS A 192 -21.19 15.86 -33.92
CA HIS A 192 -21.32 17.26 -33.50
C HIS A 192 -20.20 18.16 -34.07
N ASP A 193 -19.02 17.63 -34.36
CA ASP A 193 -17.91 18.39 -34.93
C ASP A 193 -17.88 18.37 -36.47
N ALA A 194 -18.82 17.68 -37.13
CA ALA A 194 -18.92 17.63 -38.58
C ALA A 194 -19.31 19.01 -39.14
N ARG A 195 -18.47 19.53 -40.06
CA ARG A 195 -18.74 20.78 -40.80
C ARG A 195 -19.57 20.56 -42.07
N PHE A 196 -19.57 19.33 -42.57
CA PHE A 196 -20.26 18.91 -43.78
C PHE A 196 -20.95 17.57 -43.53
N CYS A 197 -22.08 17.36 -44.19
CA CYS A 197 -22.85 16.13 -44.08
C CYS A 197 -22.11 14.96 -44.74
N LYS A 198 -21.94 13.85 -44.01
CA LYS A 198 -21.26 12.64 -44.50
C LYS A 198 -21.95 11.94 -45.68
N ASN A 199 -23.24 12.18 -45.88
CA ASN A 199 -24.02 11.60 -46.98
C ASN A 199 -24.12 12.53 -48.20
N CYS A 200 -24.60 13.77 -48.04
CA CYS A 200 -24.87 14.67 -49.17
C CYS A 200 -23.86 15.81 -49.37
N GLY A 201 -22.86 15.96 -48.49
CA GLY A 201 -21.84 17.01 -48.57
C GLY A 201 -22.31 18.43 -48.23
N ALA A 202 -23.60 18.64 -47.91
CA ALA A 202 -24.13 19.95 -47.51
C ALA A 202 -23.49 20.45 -46.21
N LYS A 203 -23.31 21.76 -46.08
CA LYS A 203 -22.80 22.39 -44.85
C LYS A 203 -23.80 22.22 -43.70
N LEU A 204 -23.32 21.82 -42.53
CA LEU A 204 -24.12 21.57 -41.30
C LEU A 204 -24.17 22.78 -40.37
#